data_AF-A0A9W8Z005-F1
#
_entry.id   AF-A0A9W8Z005-F1
#
_cell.length_a   1.000
_cell.length_b   1.000
_cell.length_c   1.000
_cell.angle_alpha   90.00
_cell.angle_beta   90.00
_cell.angle_gamma   90.00
#
_symmetry.space_group_name_H-M   'P 1'
#
loop_
_entity.id
_entity.type
_entity.pdbx_description
1 polymer ?
#
loop_
_entity_poly.entity_id
_entity_poly.type
_entity_poly.pdbx_seq_one_letter_code
_entity_poly.pdbx_strand_id
1 'polypeptide(L)'
;MEDLAPPEGGFVHFENGIWVRYDLKGSTGPRYQLQFSRHNVSDWENPYPDGEWAVRIDDQAIIPASLMDEEELRYQAWFRNRYPEMRAVVDQQDYLSQEFLSDPDRIKVPADWLFHPAHCIVALRRYWKAKETGQHVCPRDIDHKHIHHCLDSLDEWFFIGGEMRKPPPQPVDYEAKWSLVWKTKVCW
;
A
#
# COMPACT_ATOMS: atom_id res chain seq x y z
N MET A 1 -14.27 -20.27 -16.38
CA MET A 1 -13.51 -19.04 -16.67
C MET A 1 -14.54 -17.95 -16.87
N GLU A 2 -15.00 -17.37 -15.76
CA GLU A 2 -15.89 -16.21 -15.82
C GLU A 2 -15.04 -14.95 -15.85
N ASP A 3 -15.37 -14.08 -16.80
CA ASP A 3 -14.75 -12.79 -17.06
C ASP A 3 -14.80 -11.90 -15.80
N LEU A 4 -13.64 -11.72 -15.17
CA LEU A 4 -13.42 -10.59 -14.26
C LEU A 4 -13.27 -9.34 -15.12
N ALA A 5 -14.39 -8.66 -15.36
CA ALA A 5 -14.39 -7.36 -16.01
C ALA A 5 -13.44 -6.39 -15.26
N PRO A 6 -12.58 -5.65 -15.96
CA PRO A 6 -11.68 -4.70 -15.32
C PRO A 6 -12.46 -3.52 -14.72
N PRO A 7 -12.01 -2.98 -13.57
CA PRO A 7 -12.56 -1.74 -13.05
C PRO A 7 -12.26 -0.59 -14.01
N GLU A 8 -13.26 0.25 -14.26
CA GLU A 8 -13.22 1.33 -15.25
C GLU A 8 -12.04 2.30 -15.02
N GLY A 9 -11.29 2.59 -16.10
CA GLY A 9 -10.61 3.88 -16.25
C GLY A 9 -9.08 3.92 -16.24
N GLY A 10 -8.33 2.83 -16.45
CA GLY A 10 -6.88 2.87 -16.67
C GLY A 10 -6.48 2.24 -18.01
N PHE A 11 -5.34 2.66 -18.60
CA PHE A 11 -4.74 1.91 -19.72
C PHE A 11 -4.40 0.53 -19.22
N VAL A 12 -5.23 -0.45 -19.60
CA VAL A 12 -4.93 -1.84 -19.37
C VAL A 12 -4.40 -2.40 -20.68
N HIS A 13 -3.21 -2.99 -20.65
CA HIS A 13 -2.76 -3.88 -21.70
C HIS A 13 -2.56 -5.29 -21.18
N PHE A 14 -2.79 -6.26 -22.05
CA PHE A 14 -2.60 -7.67 -21.77
C PHE A 14 -1.20 -8.09 -22.24
N GLU A 15 -0.40 -8.65 -21.33
CA GLU A 15 0.86 -9.33 -21.68
C GLU A 15 0.76 -10.79 -21.26
N ASN A 16 0.87 -11.73 -22.21
CA ASN A 16 0.87 -13.18 -21.95
C ASN A 16 -0.32 -13.67 -21.09
N GLY A 17 -1.50 -13.08 -21.24
CA GLY A 17 -2.70 -13.43 -20.46
C GLY A 17 -2.77 -12.82 -19.06
N ILE A 18 -1.83 -11.91 -18.71
CA ILE A 18 -1.78 -11.23 -17.42
C ILE A 18 -2.17 -9.76 -17.60
N TRP A 19 -3.02 -9.28 -16.69
CA TRP A 19 -3.45 -7.88 -16.63
C TRP A 19 -2.29 -7.00 -16.12
N VAL A 20 -1.79 -6.09 -16.96
CA VAL A 20 -0.83 -5.07 -16.54
C VAL A 20 -1.58 -3.78 -16.26
N ARG A 21 -1.58 -3.34 -15.00
CA ARG A 21 -2.36 -2.19 -14.53
C ARG A 21 -1.60 -0.86 -14.59
N TYR A 22 -0.27 -0.91 -14.62
CA TYR A 22 0.59 0.24 -14.34
C TYR A 22 1.53 0.53 -15.51
N ASP A 23 1.69 1.81 -15.84
CA ASP A 23 2.71 2.25 -16.81
C ASP A 23 4.09 2.26 -16.12
N LEU A 24 4.97 1.37 -16.58
CA LEU A 24 6.32 1.19 -16.03
C LEU A 24 7.38 1.91 -16.87
N LYS A 25 6.98 2.75 -17.83
CA LYS A 25 7.92 3.38 -18.77
C LYS A 25 8.99 4.18 -18.04
N GLY A 26 10.26 3.84 -18.32
CA GLY A 26 11.42 4.51 -17.73
C GLY A 26 11.79 4.01 -16.33
N SER A 27 11.21 2.90 -15.87
CA SER A 27 11.60 2.25 -14.62
C SER A 27 11.65 0.72 -14.77
N THR A 28 12.61 0.09 -14.11
CA THR A 28 12.79 -1.38 -14.10
C THR A 28 12.42 -1.93 -12.74
N GLY A 29 11.63 -3.01 -12.70
CA GLY A 29 11.16 -3.63 -11.46
C GLY A 29 10.05 -4.64 -11.70
N PRO A 30 9.44 -5.16 -10.61
CA PRO A 30 8.28 -6.03 -10.66
C PRO A 30 7.18 -5.47 -11.54
N ARG A 31 6.60 -6.29 -12.43
CA ARG A 31 5.62 -5.81 -13.42
C ARG A 31 4.19 -5.99 -12.97
N TYR A 32 3.95 -7.00 -12.15
CA TYR A 32 2.64 -7.49 -11.84
C TYR A 32 2.30 -7.19 -10.39
N GLN A 33 1.00 -7.06 -10.14
CA GLN A 33 0.46 -6.95 -8.79
C GLN A 33 -0.81 -7.78 -8.69
N LEU A 34 -0.93 -8.57 -7.63
CA LEU A 34 -2.09 -9.40 -7.33
C LEU A 34 -2.56 -9.02 -5.93
N GLN A 35 -3.81 -8.61 -5.83
CA GLN A 35 -4.45 -8.45 -4.53
C GLN A 35 -4.94 -9.81 -4.03
N PHE A 36 -4.64 -10.14 -2.78
CA PHE A 36 -5.22 -11.31 -2.14
C PHE A 36 -6.70 -11.10 -1.86
N SER A 37 -7.43 -12.20 -1.98
CA SER A 37 -8.84 -12.34 -1.69
C SER A 37 -9.08 -13.74 -1.15
N ARG A 38 -10.25 -13.95 -0.55
CA ARG A 38 -10.70 -15.28 -0.15
C ARG A 38 -10.72 -16.33 -1.29
N HIS A 39 -10.64 -15.90 -2.55
CA HIS A 39 -10.73 -16.77 -3.72
C HIS A 39 -9.37 -17.21 -4.28
N ASN A 40 -8.27 -16.54 -3.93
CA ASN A 40 -6.95 -16.84 -4.50
C ASN A 40 -5.85 -17.06 -3.45
N VAL A 41 -6.08 -16.70 -2.19
CA VAL A 41 -5.04 -16.75 -1.16
C VAL A 41 -4.57 -18.17 -0.85
N SER A 42 -5.46 -19.17 -0.95
CA SER A 42 -5.15 -20.57 -0.64
C SER A 42 -4.27 -21.26 -1.68
N ASP A 43 -4.28 -20.73 -2.91
CA ASP A 43 -3.47 -21.22 -4.04
C ASP A 43 -2.22 -20.36 -4.27
N TRP A 44 -1.98 -19.37 -3.40
CA TRP A 44 -0.86 -18.46 -3.55
C TRP A 44 0.46 -19.14 -3.17
N GLU A 45 1.43 -19.08 -4.07
CA GLU A 45 2.81 -19.47 -3.83
C GLU A 45 3.71 -18.22 -3.88
N ASN A 46 4.73 -18.17 -3.02
CA ASN A 46 5.66 -17.06 -2.98
C ASN A 46 6.47 -16.98 -4.30
N PRO A 47 6.33 -15.89 -5.09
CA PRO A 47 6.99 -15.79 -6.39
C PRO A 47 8.48 -15.42 -6.32
N TYR A 48 9.05 -15.16 -5.13
CA TYR A 48 10.43 -14.69 -5.01
C TYR A 48 11.45 -15.83 -4.80
N PRO A 49 12.58 -15.85 -5.55
CA PRO A 49 13.56 -16.94 -5.53
C PRO A 49 14.19 -17.23 -4.16
N ASP A 50 14.37 -16.20 -3.33
CA ASP A 50 15.01 -16.30 -2.02
C ASP A 50 14.03 -16.68 -0.89
N GLY A 51 12.74 -16.87 -1.19
CA GLY A 51 11.71 -17.26 -0.23
C GLY A 51 11.39 -16.21 0.85
N GLU A 52 12.22 -15.19 1.02
CA GLU A 52 12.03 -14.10 1.97
C GLU A 52 11.28 -12.92 1.37
N TRP A 53 10.30 -12.44 2.13
CA TRP A 53 9.45 -11.33 1.74
C TRP A 53 9.11 -10.50 2.98
N ALA A 54 8.77 -9.25 2.72
CA ALA A 54 8.34 -8.31 3.74
C ALA A 54 6.99 -7.72 3.34
N VAL A 55 6.17 -7.43 4.35
CA VAL A 55 4.94 -6.65 4.18
C VAL A 55 5.22 -5.21 4.59
N ARG A 56 5.00 -4.28 3.67
CA ARG A 56 4.89 -2.85 3.97
C ARG A 56 3.52 -2.59 4.57
N ILE A 57 3.45 -2.09 5.80
CA ILE A 57 2.20 -1.88 6.54
C ILE A 57 1.36 -0.75 5.94
N ASP A 58 2.02 0.35 5.56
CA ASP A 58 1.34 1.56 5.10
C ASP A 58 0.56 1.36 3.80
N ASP A 59 1.03 0.48 2.93
CA ASP A 59 0.39 0.20 1.66
C ASP A 59 0.00 -1.27 1.47
N GLN A 60 0.30 -2.15 2.43
CA GLN A 60 -0.07 -3.57 2.44
C GLN A 60 0.52 -4.32 1.24
N ALA A 61 1.71 -3.91 0.77
CA ALA A 61 2.43 -4.59 -0.29
C ALA A 61 3.40 -5.65 0.26
N ILE A 62 3.31 -6.85 -0.30
CA ILE A 62 4.33 -7.88 -0.22
C ILE A 62 5.38 -7.58 -1.29
N ILE A 63 6.63 -7.51 -0.84
CA ILE A 63 7.82 -7.27 -1.66
C ILE A 63 8.95 -8.21 -1.21
N PRO A 64 9.98 -8.45 -2.04
CA PRO A 64 11.19 -9.14 -1.59
C PRO A 64 11.80 -8.44 -0.38
N ALA A 65 12.17 -9.20 0.66
CA ALA A 65 12.73 -8.62 1.88
C ALA A 65 14.04 -7.84 1.63
N SER A 66 14.82 -8.29 0.64
CA SER A 66 16.06 -7.64 0.20
C SER A 66 15.88 -6.23 -0.38
N LEU A 67 14.65 -5.84 -0.73
CA LEU A 67 14.32 -4.50 -1.23
C LEU A 67 13.88 -3.52 -0.13
N MET A 68 13.81 -3.97 1.13
CA MET A 68 13.60 -3.12 2.29
C MET A 68 14.91 -2.45 2.71
N ASP A 69 15.22 -1.29 2.13
CA ASP A 69 16.41 -0.52 2.51
C ASP A 69 16.27 0.14 3.89
N GLU A 70 17.33 0.79 4.37
CA GLU A 70 17.36 1.44 5.68
C GLU A 70 16.25 2.49 5.85
N GLU A 71 15.92 3.21 4.78
CA GLU A 71 14.91 4.26 4.80
C GLU A 71 13.50 3.68 4.91
N GLU A 72 13.20 2.65 4.11
CA GLU A 72 11.95 1.89 4.15
C GLU A 72 11.80 1.21 5.51
N LEU A 73 12.85 0.56 6.03
CA LEU A 73 12.86 -0.05 7.35
C LEU A 73 12.54 0.96 8.46
N ARG A 74 13.10 2.17 8.39
CA ARG A 74 12.81 3.25 9.33
C ARG A 74 11.33 3.63 9.32
N TYR A 75 10.73 3.77 8.13
CA TYR A 75 9.29 4.08 8.01
C TYR A 75 8.41 2.93 8.49
N GLN A 76 8.71 1.70 8.08
CA GLN A 76 7.95 0.53 8.52
C GLN A 76 8.06 0.32 10.03
N ALA A 77 9.20 0.63 10.66
CA ALA A 77 9.33 0.62 12.12
C ALA A 77 8.39 1.65 12.78
N TRP A 78 8.24 2.84 12.19
CA TRP A 78 7.29 3.85 12.69
C TRP A 78 5.83 3.35 12.59
N PHE A 79 5.42 2.81 11.43
CA PHE A 79 4.07 2.25 11.25
C PHE A 79 3.80 1.08 12.21
N ARG A 80 4.76 0.17 12.39
CA ARG A 80 4.66 -0.95 13.35
C ARG A 80 4.44 -0.49 14.79
N ASN A 81 5.10 0.60 15.19
CA ASN A 81 4.99 1.12 16.54
C ASN A 81 3.67 1.89 16.76
N ARG A 82 3.19 2.59 15.73
CA ARG A 82 1.97 3.40 15.83
C ARG A 82 0.68 2.59 15.68
N TYR A 83 0.68 1.58 14.82
CA TYR A 83 -0.51 0.80 14.46
C TYR A 83 -0.33 -0.68 14.88
N PRO A 84 -0.45 -1.01 16.17
CA PRO A 84 -0.17 -2.35 16.68
C PRO A 84 -1.14 -3.41 16.12
N GLU A 85 -2.36 -3.06 15.76
CA GLU A 85 -3.33 -3.97 15.13
C GLU A 85 -2.92 -4.32 13.70
N MET A 86 -2.40 -3.36 12.93
CA MET A 86 -1.85 -3.62 11.59
C MET A 86 -0.58 -4.47 11.68
N ARG A 87 0.27 -4.20 12.68
CA ARG A 87 1.43 -5.04 12.98
C ARG A 87 0.99 -6.47 13.30
N ALA A 88 -0.06 -6.65 14.11
CA ALA A 88 -0.59 -7.96 14.45
C ALA A 88 -1.02 -8.76 13.22
N VAL A 89 -1.71 -8.12 12.25
CA VAL A 89 -2.06 -8.75 10.96
C VAL A 89 -0.81 -9.23 10.22
N VAL A 90 0.26 -8.44 10.24
CA VAL A 90 1.53 -8.83 9.61
C VAL A 90 2.22 -9.99 10.34
N ASP A 91 2.39 -9.87 11.65
CA ASP A 91 3.12 -10.82 12.49
C ASP A 91 2.43 -12.20 12.54
N GLN A 92 1.09 -12.21 12.52
CA GLN A 92 0.27 -13.44 12.54
C GLN A 92 0.03 -14.00 11.13
N GLN A 93 0.46 -13.27 10.09
CA GLN A 93 0.20 -13.61 8.69
C GLN A 93 -1.29 -13.75 8.35
N ASP A 94 -2.16 -13.02 9.06
CA ASP A 94 -3.62 -13.09 8.88
C ASP A 94 -4.05 -12.81 7.44
N TYR A 95 -3.29 -11.98 6.73
CA TYR A 95 -3.55 -11.65 5.33
C TYR A 95 -3.29 -12.80 4.35
N LEU A 96 -2.74 -13.93 4.80
CA LEU A 96 -2.69 -15.19 4.07
C LEU A 96 -3.85 -16.14 4.43
N SER A 97 -4.68 -15.77 5.41
CA SER A 97 -5.79 -16.58 5.87
C SER A 97 -7.05 -16.30 5.03
N GLN A 98 -7.56 -17.34 4.37
CA GLN A 98 -8.85 -17.27 3.69
C GLN A 98 -9.99 -16.88 4.64
N GLU A 99 -9.94 -17.33 5.89
CA GLU A 99 -10.94 -17.00 6.92
C GLU A 99 -10.92 -15.51 7.24
N PHE A 100 -9.73 -14.96 7.50
CA PHE A 100 -9.55 -13.53 7.75
C PHE A 100 -10.07 -12.71 6.57
N LEU A 101 -9.66 -13.04 5.34
CA LEU A 101 -10.07 -12.33 4.13
C LEU A 101 -11.57 -12.50 3.77
N SER A 102 -12.26 -13.46 4.39
CA SER A 102 -13.69 -13.69 4.17
C SER A 102 -14.59 -12.90 5.11
N ASP A 103 -14.05 -12.41 6.23
CA ASP A 103 -14.81 -11.72 7.27
C ASP A 103 -14.70 -10.19 7.11
N PRO A 104 -15.77 -9.49 6.70
CA PRO A 104 -15.75 -8.06 6.43
C PRO A 104 -15.50 -7.20 7.68
N ASP A 105 -15.67 -7.75 8.88
CA ASP A 105 -15.42 -7.05 10.14
C ASP A 105 -14.00 -7.29 10.66
N ARG A 106 -13.43 -8.49 10.44
CA ARG A 106 -12.03 -8.77 10.81
C ARG A 106 -11.01 -8.06 9.93
N ILE A 107 -11.31 -7.86 8.64
CA ILE A 107 -10.39 -7.13 7.73
C ILE A 107 -10.31 -5.63 8.01
N LYS A 108 -11.14 -5.09 8.91
CA LYS A 108 -11.13 -3.67 9.27
C LYS A 108 -10.09 -3.42 10.36
N VAL A 109 -8.99 -2.77 9.99
CA VAL A 109 -7.93 -2.38 10.93
C VAL A 109 -8.10 -0.92 11.37
N PRO A 110 -7.87 -0.59 12.65
CA PRO A 110 -7.85 0.80 13.11
C PRO A 110 -6.78 1.62 12.39
N ALA A 111 -7.16 2.79 11.92
CA ALA A 111 -6.30 3.86 11.47
C ALA A 111 -6.71 5.15 12.16
N ASP A 112 -5.84 6.15 12.07
CA ASP A 112 -6.13 7.47 12.57
C ASP A 112 -5.88 8.50 11.48
N TRP A 113 -6.17 9.74 11.83
CA TRP A 113 -5.96 10.92 11.02
C TRP A 113 -4.50 11.05 10.52
N LEU A 114 -3.49 10.50 11.21
CA LEU A 114 -2.10 10.56 10.76
C LEU A 114 -1.72 9.49 9.73
N PHE A 115 -2.52 8.43 9.58
CA PHE A 115 -2.16 7.29 8.72
C PHE A 115 -2.01 7.72 7.26
N HIS A 116 -3.04 8.39 6.71
CA HIS A 116 -3.08 8.80 5.31
C HIS A 116 -1.97 9.79 4.93
N PRO A 117 -1.73 10.90 5.65
CA PRO A 117 -0.62 11.80 5.32
C PRO A 117 0.76 11.11 5.47
N ALA A 118 0.94 10.23 6.47
CA ALA A 118 2.18 9.47 6.60
C ALA A 118 2.39 8.52 5.41
N HIS A 119 1.36 7.77 4.99
CA HIS A 119 1.41 6.91 3.82
C HIS A 119 1.74 7.71 2.55
N CYS A 120 1.08 8.85 2.32
CA CYS A 120 1.31 9.69 1.15
C CYS A 120 2.75 10.22 1.10
N ILE A 121 3.33 10.63 2.23
CA ILE A 121 4.75 11.04 2.29
C ILE A 121 5.65 9.89 1.88
N VAL A 122 5.46 8.68 2.42
CA VAL A 122 6.31 7.53 2.08
C VAL A 122 6.12 7.12 0.61
N ALA A 123 4.89 7.13 0.09
CA ALA A 123 4.61 6.87 -1.32
C ALA A 123 5.34 7.86 -2.25
N LEU A 124 5.34 9.15 -1.91
CA LEU A 124 6.09 10.17 -2.67
C LEU A 124 7.60 9.95 -2.63
N ARG A 125 8.15 9.51 -1.49
CA ARG A 125 9.58 9.18 -1.39
C ARG A 125 9.96 7.97 -2.23
N ARG A 126 9.11 6.93 -2.26
CA ARG A 126 9.27 5.78 -3.16
C ARG A 126 9.22 6.19 -4.63
N TYR A 127 8.27 7.05 -5.00
CA TYR A 127 8.19 7.61 -6.35
C TYR A 127 9.47 8.36 -6.72
N TRP A 128 9.88 9.30 -5.89
CA TRP A 128 11.10 10.07 -6.10
C TRP A 128 12.31 9.16 -6.30
N LYS A 129 12.50 8.19 -5.40
CA LYS A 129 13.59 7.21 -5.50
C LYS A 129 13.53 6.44 -6.82
N ALA A 130 12.34 5.98 -7.23
CA ALA A 130 12.19 5.24 -8.48
C ALA A 130 12.48 6.07 -9.73
N LYS A 131 12.23 7.39 -9.69
CA LYS A 131 12.59 8.31 -10.77
C LYS A 131 14.10 8.56 -10.82
N GLU A 132 14.73 8.73 -9.67
CA GLU A 132 16.18 8.98 -9.58
C GLU A 132 17.02 7.76 -9.98
N THR A 133 16.58 6.56 -9.59
CA THR A 133 17.34 5.31 -9.86
C THR A 133 16.92 4.63 -11.14
N GLY A 134 15.73 4.95 -11.68
CA GLY A 134 15.10 4.16 -12.73
C GLY A 134 14.67 2.76 -12.24
N GLN A 135 14.51 2.54 -10.94
CA GLN A 135 14.15 1.24 -10.36
C GLN A 135 13.00 1.35 -9.35
N HIS A 136 11.98 0.51 -9.49
CA HIS A 136 10.85 0.45 -8.56
C HIS A 136 10.75 -0.92 -7.87
N VAL A 137 10.14 -0.93 -6.69
CA VAL A 137 9.97 -2.13 -5.85
C VAL A 137 8.57 -2.71 -6.01
N CYS A 138 7.57 -1.88 -6.24
CA CYS A 138 6.23 -2.30 -6.63
C CYS A 138 5.68 -1.38 -7.73
N PRO A 139 4.91 -1.88 -8.71
CA PRO A 139 4.31 -1.03 -9.76
C PRO A 139 3.57 0.21 -9.25
N ARG A 140 2.90 0.08 -8.10
CA ARG A 140 2.16 1.17 -7.47
C ARG A 140 3.04 2.33 -6.98
N ASP A 141 4.34 2.08 -6.77
CA ASP A 141 5.30 3.11 -6.36
C ASP A 141 5.53 4.14 -7.48
N ILE A 142 5.23 3.78 -8.74
CA ILE A 142 5.36 4.65 -9.92
C ILE A 142 4.03 4.97 -10.61
N ASP A 143 2.91 4.58 -10.01
CA ASP A 143 1.58 4.87 -10.56
C ASP A 143 1.27 6.38 -10.46
N HIS A 144 1.26 7.04 -11.61
CA HIS A 144 0.96 8.47 -11.70
C HIS A 144 -0.36 8.87 -11.01
N LYS A 145 -1.40 8.03 -11.07
CA LYS A 145 -2.68 8.34 -10.41
C LYS A 145 -2.58 8.26 -8.89
N HIS A 146 -1.87 7.25 -8.40
CA HIS A 146 -1.60 7.11 -6.97
C HIS A 146 -0.79 8.29 -6.43
N ILE A 147 0.22 8.73 -7.18
CA ILE A 147 1.08 9.85 -6.81
C ILE A 147 0.32 11.18 -6.86
N HIS A 148 -0.51 11.39 -7.89
CA HIS A 148 -1.40 12.55 -7.96
C HIS A 148 -2.35 12.58 -6.77
N HIS A 149 -3.02 11.46 -6.45
CA HIS A 149 -3.86 11.35 -5.26
C HIS A 149 -3.10 11.69 -3.97
N CYS A 150 -1.86 11.23 -3.83
CA CYS A 150 -1.05 11.54 -2.66
C CYS A 150 -0.73 13.04 -2.54
N LEU A 151 -0.44 13.71 -3.66
CA LEU A 151 -0.21 15.16 -3.68
C LEU A 151 -1.49 15.92 -3.32
N ASP A 152 -2.61 15.62 -3.99
CA ASP A 152 -3.91 16.25 -3.73
C ASP A 152 -4.33 16.05 -2.26
N SER A 153 -4.14 14.83 -1.74
CA SER A 153 -4.44 14.53 -0.34
C SER A 153 -3.57 15.38 0.59
N LEU A 154 -2.26 15.48 0.36
CA LEU A 154 -1.39 16.30 1.21
C LEU A 154 -1.75 17.79 1.09
N ASP A 155 -2.16 18.25 -0.09
CA ASP A 155 -2.66 19.61 -0.29
C ASP A 155 -3.92 19.86 0.54
N GLU A 156 -4.89 18.96 0.47
CA GLU A 156 -6.08 18.98 1.31
C GLU A 156 -5.75 18.88 2.80
N TRP A 157 -4.70 18.19 3.20
CA TRP A 157 -4.29 18.02 4.59
C TRP A 157 -3.61 19.27 5.17
N PHE A 158 -2.74 19.92 4.39
CA PHE A 158 -1.85 20.97 4.88
C PHE A 158 -2.30 22.39 4.51
N PHE A 159 -3.10 22.55 3.45
CA PHE A 159 -3.50 23.86 2.93
C PHE A 159 -4.98 24.19 3.20
N ILE A 160 -5.55 23.71 4.31
CA ILE A 160 -6.89 24.09 4.78
C ILE A 160 -6.84 25.44 5.53
N GLY A 161 -7.22 26.53 4.85
CA GLY A 161 -7.39 27.84 5.48
C GLY A 161 -6.05 28.51 5.86
N GLY A 162 -5.75 29.63 5.22
CA GLY A 162 -4.46 30.34 5.31
C GLY A 162 -4.31 31.32 6.48
N GLU A 163 -5.25 31.31 7.43
CA GLU A 163 -5.05 32.06 8.67
C GLU A 163 -3.97 31.38 9.50
N MET A 164 -3.08 32.16 10.11
CA MET A 164 -2.09 31.67 11.06
C MET A 164 -2.83 31.14 12.30
N ARG A 165 -3.28 29.87 12.24
CA ARG A 165 -3.98 29.23 13.34
C ARG A 165 -3.07 29.28 14.57
N LYS A 166 -3.55 29.86 15.68
CA LYS A 166 -3.07 29.42 17.00
C LYS A 166 -3.12 27.90 17.00
N PRO A 167 -2.10 27.18 17.51
CA PRO A 167 -2.09 25.73 17.47
C PRO A 167 -3.46 25.24 17.96
N PRO A 168 -4.16 24.43 17.15
CA PRO A 168 -5.50 24.02 17.51
C PRO A 168 -5.44 23.37 18.89
N PRO A 169 -6.38 23.65 19.80
CA PRO A 169 -6.53 22.78 20.96
C PRO A 169 -6.64 21.35 20.44
N GLN A 170 -5.94 20.40 21.08
CA GLN A 170 -5.97 18.98 20.71
C GLN A 170 -7.39 18.58 20.30
N PRO A 171 -7.62 18.19 19.04
CA PRO A 171 -8.95 17.81 18.59
C PRO A 171 -9.60 16.78 19.53
N VAL A 172 -10.78 17.16 20.02
CA VAL A 172 -11.63 16.34 20.90
C VAL A 172 -12.27 15.15 20.19
N ASP A 173 -12.12 15.05 18.86
CA ASP A 173 -12.68 13.97 18.03
C ASP A 173 -11.59 13.23 17.21
N TYR A 174 -10.38 13.14 17.76
CA TYR A 174 -9.35 12.23 17.23
C TYR A 174 -9.63 10.75 17.50
N GLU A 175 -10.66 10.45 18.31
CA GLU A 175 -11.05 9.09 18.67
C GLU A 175 -12.03 8.43 17.71
N ALA A 176 -12.46 9.11 16.64
CA ALA A 176 -13.16 8.45 15.54
C ALA A 176 -12.22 7.42 14.92
N LYS A 177 -12.27 6.18 15.42
CA LYS A 177 -11.55 5.04 14.86
C LYS A 177 -11.99 4.89 13.42
N TRP A 178 -11.17 5.39 12.50
CA TRP A 178 -11.35 5.14 11.09
C TRP A 178 -10.89 3.71 10.86
N SER A 179 -11.76 2.87 10.33
CA SER A 179 -11.36 1.54 9.92
C SER A 179 -10.88 1.59 8.48
N LEU A 180 -9.65 1.14 8.23
CA LEU A 180 -9.18 0.85 6.89
C LEU A 180 -9.40 -0.64 6.61
N VAL A 181 -9.85 -0.97 5.39
CA VAL A 181 -9.98 -2.37 4.96
C VAL A 181 -8.60 -2.87 4.54
N TRP A 182 -8.11 -3.90 5.22
CA TRP A 182 -6.86 -4.57 4.91
C TRP A 182 -6.98 -5.36 3.59
N LYS A 183 -6.09 -5.05 2.64
CA LYS A 183 -6.05 -5.58 1.27
C LYS A 183 -4.60 -5.78 0.85
N THR A 184 -4.02 -6.89 1.30
CA THR A 184 -2.66 -7.25 0.90
C THR A 184 -2.59 -7.48 -0.60
N LYS A 185 -1.48 -7.03 -1.19
CA LYS A 185 -1.13 -7.27 -2.58
C LYS A 185 0.33 -7.71 -2.69
N VAL A 186 0.64 -8.61 -3.60
CA VAL A 186 2.02 -9.04 -3.90
C VAL A 186 2.49 -8.42 -5.20
N CYS A 187 3.75 -7.95 -5.26
CA CYS A 187 4.33 -7.28 -6.43
C CYS A 187 5.51 -8.09 -7.01
N TRP A 188 5.39 -8.70 -8.20
CA TRP A 188 6.46 -9.55 -8.77
C TRP A 188 6.69 -9.30 -10.28
#